data_AF-A0A8J8KL48-F1
#
_entry.id   AF-A0A8J8KL48-F1
#
_cell.length_a   1.000
_cell.length_b   1.000
_cell.length_c   1.000
_cell.angle_alpha   90.00
_cell.angle_beta   90.00
_cell.angle_gamma   90.00
#
_symmetry.space_group_name_H-M   'P 1'
#
loop_
_entity.id
_entity.type
_entity.pdbx_description
1 polymer ?
#
loop_
_entity_poly.entity_id
_entity_poly.type
_entity_poly.pdbx_seq_one_letter_code
_entity_poly.pdbx_strand_id
1 'polypeptide(L)'
;MEKPKEPEKKEHGFEVMKTPEIVVQEERGAQLFSLLLKAENPEWGETETPLAKETTEYFRDNPIDPEILKTIKDFYEEGVDEETLYNLALTYQHPERAEKVLETAAKYKPHVKNPQEVCQKFLALLENFDQTFSASPLSEKFTVEIERDKNERLQRIEETRKRIGSIIDFFKPYSKTTDVKKLSFVPTDPLYKKNSGRNFSAFPGEQIIISHVDNVDNQDHEFSHGIINPIVEKLSQQLTDEQKEKISRLANEKLKQDYGDGHFSLLCEEFIRTYNDVFKRGEKPQTYEDFVQKISGTTEDQFQKFLLESISLKARLEQFGINTIDDFKNKSQEYFEKFEKNPLRDLIFEFYQEYSNRTHKEAENFEQFVLAKFPPRI
;
A
#
# COMPACT_ATOMS: atom_id res chain seq x y z
N MET A 1 61.23 12.46 -14.37
CA MET A 1 59.84 12.35 -14.83
C MET A 1 59.09 11.54 -13.81
N GLU A 2 58.39 12.21 -12.88
CA GLU A 2 57.51 11.55 -11.93
C GLU A 2 56.28 11.02 -12.68
N LYS A 3 55.91 9.76 -12.41
CA LYS A 3 54.64 9.20 -12.90
C LYS A 3 53.49 10.00 -12.29
N PRO A 4 52.43 10.33 -13.06
CA PRO A 4 51.25 10.94 -12.47
C PRO A 4 50.66 9.95 -11.45
N LYS A 5 50.43 10.42 -10.22
CA LYS A 5 49.59 9.70 -9.27
C LYS A 5 48.21 9.54 -9.89
N GLU A 6 47.76 8.29 -10.02
CA GLU A 6 46.35 8.01 -10.29
C GLU A 6 45.51 8.74 -9.23
N PRO A 7 44.42 9.44 -9.64
CA PRO A 7 43.54 10.05 -8.68
C PRO A 7 42.94 8.94 -7.82
N GLU A 8 43.09 9.07 -6.50
CA GLU A 8 42.39 8.23 -5.53
C GLU A 8 40.90 8.21 -5.91
N LYS A 9 40.40 7.02 -6.29
CA LYS A 9 38.97 6.76 -6.35
C LYS A 9 38.43 7.10 -4.96
N LYS A 10 37.75 8.24 -4.81
CA LYS A 10 36.93 8.49 -3.64
C LYS A 10 35.91 7.35 -3.60
N GLU A 11 36.11 6.40 -2.69
CA GLU A 11 35.06 5.48 -2.31
C GLU A 11 33.88 6.32 -1.79
N HIS A 12 32.91 6.58 -2.67
CA HIS A 12 31.62 7.10 -2.26
C HIS A 12 30.84 5.95 -1.64
N GLY A 13 31.29 5.49 -0.46
CA GLY A 13 30.49 4.58 0.35
C GLY A 13 29.21 5.29 0.75
N PHE A 14 28.06 4.73 0.38
CA PHE A 14 26.78 5.11 0.95
C PHE A 14 26.52 4.24 2.19
N GLU A 15 25.89 4.81 3.20
CA GLU A 15 25.52 4.07 4.41
C GLU A 15 24.12 3.49 4.25
N VAL A 16 24.00 2.16 4.35
CA VAL A 16 22.70 1.49 4.28
C VAL A 16 21.87 1.85 5.53
N MET A 17 20.57 2.09 5.35
CA MET A 17 19.68 2.29 6.49
C MET A 17 19.73 1.06 7.41
N LYS A 18 19.65 1.28 8.72
CA LYS A 18 19.52 0.18 9.66
C LYS A 18 18.08 -0.32 9.68
N THR A 19 17.87 -1.56 10.08
CA THR A 19 16.52 -2.04 10.40
C THR A 19 15.89 -1.12 11.44
N PRO A 20 14.69 -0.56 11.18
CA PRO A 20 14.04 0.35 12.10
C PRO A 20 13.63 -0.37 13.40
N GLU A 21 13.42 0.41 14.46
CA GLU A 21 12.72 -0.09 15.64
C GLU A 21 11.31 -0.51 15.24
N ILE A 22 10.94 -1.77 15.46
CA ILE A 22 9.61 -2.28 15.12
C ILE A 22 8.77 -2.31 16.39
N VAL A 23 7.66 -1.58 16.37
CA VAL A 23 6.70 -1.54 17.47
C VAL A 23 5.31 -1.96 17.00
N VAL A 24 4.50 -2.43 17.93
CA VAL A 24 3.07 -2.67 17.73
C VAL A 24 2.33 -1.66 18.58
N GLN A 25 1.57 -0.76 17.95
CA GLN A 25 0.88 0.32 18.65
C GLN A 25 -0.52 0.52 18.06
N GLU A 26 -1.46 0.88 18.91
CA GLU A 26 -2.81 1.23 18.48
C GLU A 26 -2.84 2.65 17.93
N GLU A 27 -3.68 2.87 16.93
CA GLU A 27 -3.93 4.17 16.34
C GLU A 27 -5.43 4.44 16.44
N ARG A 28 -5.86 4.97 17.59
CA ARG A 28 -7.29 5.11 17.94
C ARG A 28 -8.06 5.92 16.91
N GLY A 29 -7.46 7.00 16.40
CA GLY A 29 -8.11 7.84 15.38
C GLY A 29 -8.41 7.07 14.09
N ALA A 30 -7.48 6.23 13.62
CA ALA A 30 -7.69 5.40 12.43
C ALA A 30 -8.83 4.40 12.64
N GLN A 31 -8.89 3.75 13.81
CA GLN A 31 -9.99 2.83 14.16
C GLN A 31 -11.35 3.53 14.19
N LEU A 32 -11.43 4.69 14.84
CA LEU A 32 -12.65 5.51 14.90
C LEU A 32 -13.10 5.93 13.50
N PHE A 33 -12.14 6.29 12.63
CA PHE A 33 -12.48 6.67 11.27
C PHE A 33 -13.03 5.49 10.46
N SER A 34 -12.46 4.29 10.57
CA SER A 34 -13.01 3.08 9.93
C SER A 34 -14.44 2.78 10.38
N LEU A 35 -14.73 2.93 11.67
CA LEU A 35 -16.08 2.76 12.22
C LEU A 35 -17.07 3.77 11.63
N LEU A 36 -16.64 5.03 11.49
CA LEU A 36 -17.44 6.08 10.85
C LEU A 36 -17.72 5.78 9.38
N LEU A 37 -16.72 5.31 8.63
CA LEU A 37 -16.89 4.91 7.23
C LEU A 37 -17.87 3.73 7.11
N LYS A 38 -17.80 2.76 8.02
CA LYS A 38 -18.72 1.63 8.07
C LYS A 38 -20.16 2.05 8.40
N ALA A 39 -20.32 3.04 9.27
CA ALA A 39 -21.62 3.58 9.63
C ALA A 39 -22.23 4.44 8.51
N GLU A 40 -21.41 5.18 7.77
CA GLU A 40 -21.83 5.95 6.59
C GLU A 40 -22.22 5.02 5.44
N ASN A 41 -21.41 3.99 5.20
CA ASN A 41 -21.60 3.01 4.15
C ASN A 41 -21.42 1.57 4.69
N PRO A 42 -22.52 0.82 4.89
CA PRO A 42 -22.48 -0.58 5.35
C PRO A 42 -21.64 -1.53 4.50
N GLU A 43 -21.41 -1.20 3.22
CA GLU A 43 -20.60 -1.99 2.29
C GLU A 43 -19.11 -1.61 2.31
N TRP A 44 -18.74 -0.57 3.08
CA TRP A 44 -17.35 -0.18 3.24
C TRP A 44 -16.56 -1.25 3.99
N GLY A 45 -15.32 -1.50 3.56
CA GLY A 45 -14.42 -2.43 4.22
C GLY A 45 -14.83 -3.90 4.12
N GLU A 46 -14.51 -4.66 5.15
CA GLU A 46 -14.90 -6.06 5.36
C GLU A 46 -16.39 -6.15 5.72
N THR A 47 -17.08 -7.15 5.19
CA THR A 47 -18.53 -7.35 5.38
C THR A 47 -18.87 -8.73 5.91
N GLU A 48 -17.94 -9.69 5.85
CA GLU A 48 -18.27 -11.10 6.06
C GLU A 48 -17.89 -11.64 7.42
N THR A 49 -16.94 -11.01 8.12
CA THR A 49 -16.53 -11.45 9.46
C THR A 49 -17.67 -11.24 10.47
N PRO A 50 -17.74 -12.06 11.54
CA PRO A 50 -18.76 -11.90 12.58
C PRO A 50 -18.80 -10.48 13.15
N LEU A 51 -17.64 -9.89 13.48
CA LEU A 51 -17.58 -8.54 14.04
C LEU A 51 -17.96 -7.45 13.03
N ALA A 52 -17.64 -7.62 11.73
CA ALA A 52 -18.10 -6.69 10.69
C ALA A 52 -19.62 -6.72 10.53
N LYS A 53 -20.24 -7.91 10.56
CA LYS A 53 -21.70 -8.09 10.50
C LYS A 53 -22.38 -7.45 11.71
N GLU A 54 -21.88 -7.75 12.91
CA GLU A 54 -22.36 -7.15 14.15
C GLU A 54 -22.23 -5.62 14.17
N THR A 55 -21.15 -5.08 13.60
CA THR A 55 -20.95 -3.62 13.47
C THR A 55 -22.01 -2.99 12.58
N THR A 56 -22.29 -3.60 11.42
CA THR A 56 -23.36 -3.14 10.51
C THR A 56 -24.74 -3.22 11.16
N GLU A 57 -25.02 -4.29 11.91
CA GLU A 57 -26.26 -4.41 12.69
C GLU A 57 -26.35 -3.35 13.79
N TYR A 58 -25.26 -3.13 14.52
CA TYR A 58 -25.21 -2.14 15.59
C TYR A 58 -25.55 -0.73 15.10
N PHE A 59 -24.93 -0.25 14.01
CA PHE A 59 -25.20 1.09 13.48
C PHE A 59 -26.56 1.24 12.80
N ARG A 60 -27.17 0.13 12.37
CA ARG A 60 -28.55 0.11 11.88
C ARG A 60 -29.55 0.37 13.01
N ASP A 61 -29.31 -0.26 14.16
CA ASP A 61 -30.18 -0.14 15.34
C ASP A 61 -29.86 1.10 16.19
N ASN A 62 -28.64 1.61 16.09
CA ASN A 62 -28.12 2.77 16.81
C ASN A 62 -27.49 3.76 15.82
N PRO A 63 -28.31 4.49 15.03
CA PRO A 63 -27.79 5.39 14.01
C PRO A 63 -26.94 6.50 14.63
N ILE A 64 -25.81 6.80 13.99
CA ILE A 64 -24.94 7.91 14.37
C ILE A 64 -25.68 9.24 14.12
N ASP A 65 -25.33 10.28 14.88
CA ASP A 65 -25.77 11.65 14.65
C ASP A 65 -25.66 12.01 13.15
N PRO A 66 -26.77 12.38 12.48
CA PRO A 66 -26.77 12.75 11.07
C PRO A 66 -25.78 13.88 10.73
N GLU A 67 -25.48 14.79 11.66
CA GLU A 67 -24.53 15.88 11.41
C GLU A 67 -23.08 15.37 11.30
N ILE A 68 -22.73 14.28 12.01
CA ILE A 68 -21.43 13.60 11.85
C ILE A 68 -21.30 13.04 10.43
N LEU A 69 -22.31 12.30 9.98
CA LEU A 69 -22.31 11.71 8.64
C LEU A 69 -22.32 12.76 7.53
N LYS A 70 -23.06 13.85 7.74
CA LYS A 70 -23.07 15.00 6.83
C LYS A 70 -21.70 15.65 6.75
N THR A 71 -21.02 15.86 7.87
CA THR A 71 -19.67 16.46 7.88
C THR A 71 -18.66 15.62 7.07
N ILE A 72 -18.74 14.29 7.16
CA ILE A 72 -17.89 13.39 6.36
C ILE A 72 -18.19 13.54 4.86
N LYS A 73 -19.47 13.62 4.49
CA LYS A 73 -19.89 13.85 3.10
C LYS A 73 -19.42 15.20 2.58
N ASP A 74 -19.55 16.25 3.38
CA ASP A 74 -19.10 17.60 3.05
C ASP A 74 -17.59 17.61 2.77
N PHE A 75 -16.77 16.87 3.54
CA PHE A 75 -15.33 16.72 3.24
C PHE A 75 -15.08 16.09 1.87
N TYR A 76 -15.79 15.03 1.51
CA TYR A 76 -15.66 14.42 0.19
C TYR A 76 -16.11 15.36 -0.94
N GLU A 77 -17.20 16.12 -0.75
CA GLU A 77 -17.67 17.12 -1.71
C GLU A 77 -16.67 18.27 -1.89
N GLU A 78 -15.93 18.62 -0.84
CA GLU A 78 -14.82 19.59 -0.87
C GLU A 78 -13.52 19.02 -1.48
N GLY A 79 -13.52 17.74 -1.87
CA GLY A 79 -12.39 17.07 -2.50
C GLY A 79 -11.34 16.53 -1.52
N VAL A 80 -11.69 16.39 -0.24
CA VAL A 80 -10.84 15.71 0.75
C VAL A 80 -11.04 14.21 0.61
N ASP A 81 -10.02 13.51 0.10
CA ASP A 81 -10.10 12.06 -0.08
C ASP A 81 -9.89 11.26 1.22
N GLU A 82 -10.23 9.98 1.17
CA GLU A 82 -10.16 9.07 2.32
C GLU A 82 -8.71 8.92 2.84
N GLU A 83 -7.72 8.91 1.95
CA GLU A 83 -6.30 8.88 2.31
C GLU A 83 -5.90 10.09 3.15
N THR A 84 -6.37 11.29 2.78
CA THR A 84 -6.14 12.52 3.52
C THR A 84 -6.79 12.43 4.90
N LEU A 85 -8.03 11.96 5.00
CA LEU A 85 -8.71 11.78 6.28
C LEU A 85 -8.01 10.75 7.19
N TYR A 86 -7.47 9.65 6.66
CA TYR A 86 -6.65 8.73 7.45
C TYR A 86 -5.37 9.37 7.97
N ASN A 87 -4.66 10.15 7.14
CA ASN A 87 -3.48 10.88 7.60
C ASN A 87 -3.82 11.84 8.75
N LEU A 88 -4.97 12.52 8.67
CA LEU A 88 -5.46 13.37 9.76
C LEU A 88 -5.87 12.56 10.99
N ALA A 89 -6.49 11.39 10.80
CA ALA A 89 -6.90 10.49 11.88
C ALA A 89 -5.71 10.02 12.72
N LEU A 90 -4.56 9.79 12.10
CA LEU A 90 -3.31 9.42 12.76
C LEU A 90 -2.69 10.54 13.63
N THR A 91 -3.23 11.76 13.56
CA THR A 91 -2.87 12.86 14.48
C THR A 91 -3.74 12.89 15.73
N TYR A 92 -4.83 12.11 15.78
CA TYR A 92 -5.68 11.96 16.96
C TYR A 92 -4.86 11.35 18.10
N GLN A 93 -4.80 12.04 19.24
CA GLN A 93 -3.92 11.73 20.39
C GLN A 93 -2.40 11.84 20.11
N HIS A 94 -2.02 12.31 18.91
CA HIS A 94 -0.64 12.48 18.46
C HIS A 94 -0.43 13.87 17.81
N PRO A 95 -0.60 14.98 18.57
CA PRO A 95 -0.50 16.33 18.03
C PRO A 95 0.87 16.66 17.44
N GLU A 96 1.93 15.96 17.88
CA GLU A 96 3.30 16.09 17.33
C GLU A 96 3.39 15.74 15.84
N ARG A 97 2.42 14.98 15.31
CA ARG A 97 2.36 14.57 13.90
C ARG A 97 1.70 15.61 12.99
N ALA A 98 0.91 16.52 13.57
CA ALA A 98 -0.02 17.37 12.81
C ALA A 98 0.68 18.29 11.79
N GLU A 99 1.79 18.93 12.18
CA GLU A 99 2.53 19.85 11.31
C GLU A 99 2.92 19.18 9.99
N LYS A 100 3.48 17.96 10.06
CA LYS A 100 3.97 17.25 8.87
C LYS A 100 2.86 16.65 8.01
N VAL A 101 1.76 16.22 8.61
CA VAL A 101 0.56 15.83 7.85
C VAL A 101 0.02 17.01 7.05
N LEU A 102 -0.05 18.20 7.66
CA LEU A 102 -0.54 19.39 6.99
C LEU A 102 0.41 19.89 5.89
N GLU A 103 1.72 19.84 6.12
CA GLU A 103 2.73 20.11 5.07
C GLU A 103 2.58 19.15 3.87
N THR A 104 2.40 17.86 4.16
CA THR A 104 2.23 16.81 3.14
C THR A 104 0.96 17.04 2.33
N ALA A 105 -0.16 17.32 3.00
CA ALA A 105 -1.43 17.65 2.35
C ALA A 105 -1.30 18.90 1.47
N ALA A 106 -0.65 19.97 1.96
CA ALA A 106 -0.43 21.19 1.17
C ALA A 106 0.46 20.95 -0.06
N LYS A 107 1.47 20.08 0.06
CA LYS A 107 2.40 19.77 -1.05
C LYS A 107 1.75 18.90 -2.13
N TYR A 108 1.05 17.84 -1.74
CA TYR A 108 0.60 16.79 -2.66
C TYR A 108 -0.90 16.83 -2.99
N LYS A 109 -1.71 17.51 -2.16
CA LYS A 109 -3.16 17.67 -2.35
C LYS A 109 -3.55 19.15 -2.35
N PRO A 110 -2.99 19.99 -3.25
CA PRO A 110 -3.21 21.44 -3.25
C PRO A 110 -4.66 21.86 -3.51
N HIS A 111 -5.53 20.94 -3.93
CA HIS A 111 -6.97 21.16 -4.09
C HIS A 111 -7.72 21.17 -2.74
N VAL A 112 -7.17 20.55 -1.68
CA VAL A 112 -7.74 20.58 -0.34
C VAL A 112 -7.57 21.97 0.25
N LYS A 113 -8.68 22.71 0.35
CA LYS A 113 -8.68 24.08 0.87
C LYS A 113 -8.57 24.07 2.39
N ASN A 114 -7.73 24.96 2.91
CA ASN A 114 -7.51 25.15 4.35
C ASN A 114 -7.33 23.83 5.16
N PRO A 115 -6.28 23.03 4.89
CA PRO A 115 -6.06 21.73 5.55
C PRO A 115 -6.08 21.79 7.09
N GLN A 116 -5.68 22.92 7.66
CA GLN A 116 -5.71 23.15 9.11
C GLN A 116 -7.13 23.14 9.69
N GLU A 117 -8.08 23.77 8.99
CA GLU A 117 -9.49 23.82 9.41
C GLU A 117 -10.15 22.45 9.24
N VAL A 118 -9.86 21.74 8.13
CA VAL A 118 -10.29 20.35 7.90
C VAL A 118 -9.81 19.47 9.05
N CYS A 119 -8.52 19.55 9.41
CA CYS A 119 -7.94 18.81 10.52
C CYS A 119 -8.67 19.08 11.84
N GLN A 120 -8.88 20.34 12.21
CA GLN A 120 -9.56 20.71 13.46
C GLN A 120 -10.99 20.19 13.52
N LYS A 121 -11.77 20.37 12.45
CA LYS A 121 -13.15 19.87 12.36
C LYS A 121 -13.19 18.36 12.44
N PHE A 122 -12.31 17.68 11.71
CA PHE A 122 -12.24 16.22 11.68
C PHE A 122 -11.85 15.64 13.03
N LEU A 123 -10.85 16.18 13.72
CA LEU A 123 -10.45 15.72 15.05
C LEU A 123 -11.55 15.96 16.10
N ALA A 124 -12.27 17.09 16.02
CA ALA A 124 -13.42 17.34 16.90
C ALA A 124 -14.57 16.35 16.64
N LEU A 125 -14.78 15.97 15.38
CA LEU A 125 -15.75 14.94 15.00
C LEU A 125 -15.34 13.57 15.56
N LEU A 126 -14.07 13.17 15.42
CA LEU A 126 -13.56 11.92 15.98
C LEU A 126 -13.71 11.88 17.51
N GLU A 127 -13.38 12.97 18.20
CA GLU A 127 -13.53 13.10 19.66
C GLU A 127 -14.99 12.92 20.11
N ASN A 128 -15.93 13.60 19.44
CA ASN A 128 -17.36 13.47 19.75
C ASN A 128 -17.87 12.04 19.50
N PHE A 129 -17.46 11.44 18.39
CA PHE A 129 -17.80 10.06 18.08
C PHE A 129 -17.23 9.08 19.12
N ASP A 130 -15.97 9.27 19.54
CA ASP A 130 -15.32 8.39 20.52
C ASP A 130 -16.04 8.38 21.86
N GLN A 131 -16.52 9.53 22.33
CA GLN A 131 -17.28 9.63 23.59
C GLN A 131 -18.53 8.73 23.58
N THR A 132 -19.18 8.59 22.44
CA THR A 132 -20.36 7.73 22.28
C THR A 132 -19.97 6.27 22.03
N PHE A 133 -19.04 6.04 21.11
CA PHE A 133 -18.60 4.69 20.76
C PHE A 133 -17.93 3.97 21.92
N SER A 134 -17.07 4.64 22.69
CA SER A 134 -16.35 4.05 23.82
C SER A 134 -17.26 3.49 24.91
N ALA A 135 -18.47 4.01 25.06
CA ALA A 135 -19.48 3.50 25.99
C ALA A 135 -20.33 2.35 25.42
N SER A 136 -20.14 1.97 24.15
CA SER A 136 -20.94 0.96 23.47
C SER A 136 -20.47 -0.47 23.78
N PRO A 137 -21.37 -1.47 23.74
CA PRO A 137 -20.99 -2.88 23.81
C PRO A 137 -20.07 -3.32 22.66
N LEU A 138 -20.09 -2.60 21.53
CA LEU A 138 -19.25 -2.90 20.38
C LEU A 138 -17.77 -2.55 20.68
N SER A 139 -17.52 -1.48 21.44
CA SER A 139 -16.17 -1.07 21.85
C SER A 139 -15.41 -2.17 22.59
N GLU A 140 -16.08 -2.90 23.49
CA GLU A 140 -15.48 -4.02 24.22
C GLU A 140 -15.03 -5.15 23.28
N LYS A 141 -15.87 -5.49 22.29
CA LYS A 141 -15.55 -6.53 21.29
C LYS A 141 -14.36 -6.15 20.42
N PHE A 142 -14.31 -4.89 19.96
CA PHE A 142 -13.15 -4.37 19.23
C PHE A 142 -11.89 -4.42 20.09
N THR A 143 -11.97 -4.01 21.35
CA THR A 143 -10.83 -4.03 22.28
C THR A 143 -10.27 -5.44 22.44
N VAL A 144 -11.12 -6.45 22.58
CA VAL A 144 -10.70 -7.87 22.69
C VAL A 144 -9.98 -8.33 21.41
N GLU A 145 -10.53 -8.04 20.24
CA GLU A 145 -9.92 -8.43 18.96
C GLU A 145 -8.58 -7.72 18.72
N ILE A 146 -8.50 -6.41 19.01
CA ILE A 146 -7.28 -5.59 18.91
C ILE A 146 -6.19 -6.12 19.84
N GLU A 147 -6.51 -6.41 21.09
CA GLU A 147 -5.54 -6.94 22.06
C GLU A 147 -5.07 -8.35 21.68
N ARG A 148 -5.95 -9.19 21.14
CA ARG A 148 -5.55 -10.50 20.60
C ARG A 148 -4.54 -10.35 19.46
N ASP A 149 -4.85 -9.49 18.49
CA ASP A 149 -4.01 -9.23 17.32
C ASP A 149 -2.64 -8.64 17.70
N LYS A 150 -2.64 -7.67 18.64
CA LYS A 150 -1.42 -7.07 19.19
C LYS A 150 -0.50 -8.13 19.82
N ASN A 151 -1.06 -9.03 20.62
CA ASN A 151 -0.31 -10.13 21.22
C ASN A 151 0.26 -11.07 20.15
N GLU A 152 -0.50 -11.38 19.09
CA GLU A 152 -0.02 -12.20 17.97
C GLU A 152 1.14 -11.55 17.22
N ARG A 153 1.05 -10.24 16.94
CA ARG A 153 2.15 -9.48 16.31
C ARG A 153 3.41 -9.47 17.17
N LEU A 154 3.25 -9.27 18.48
CA LEU A 154 4.38 -9.29 19.43
C LEU A 154 5.06 -10.67 19.46
N GLN A 155 4.30 -11.76 19.37
CA GLN A 155 4.86 -13.12 19.28
C GLN A 155 5.67 -13.34 17.98
N ARG A 156 5.31 -12.67 16.88
CA ARG A 156 5.97 -12.77 15.57
C ARG A 156 7.00 -11.68 15.30
N ILE A 157 7.31 -10.81 16.26
CA ILE A 157 8.09 -9.60 16.04
C ILE A 157 9.50 -9.88 15.49
N GLU A 158 10.14 -10.97 15.93
CA GLU A 158 11.47 -11.37 15.46
C GLU A 158 11.44 -11.88 14.01
N GLU A 159 10.38 -12.57 13.61
CA GLU A 159 10.18 -12.98 12.23
C GLU A 159 9.95 -11.76 11.33
N THR A 160 9.08 -10.84 11.75
CA THR A 160 8.87 -9.56 11.07
C THR A 160 10.18 -8.79 10.93
N ARG A 161 11.01 -8.72 11.98
CA ARG A 161 12.33 -8.06 11.90
C ARG A 161 13.23 -8.68 10.86
N LYS A 162 13.27 -10.01 10.75
CA LYS A 162 14.05 -10.72 9.72
C LYS A 162 13.53 -10.43 8.30
N ARG A 163 12.21 -10.42 8.10
CA ARG A 163 11.61 -10.10 6.81
C ARG A 163 11.94 -8.67 6.37
N ILE A 164 11.71 -7.68 7.23
CA ILE A 164 12.06 -6.28 7.00
C ILE A 164 13.56 -6.10 6.74
N GLY A 165 14.40 -6.76 7.54
CA GLY A 165 15.85 -6.80 7.32
C GLY A 165 16.23 -7.32 5.94
N SER A 166 15.57 -8.38 5.46
CA SER A 166 15.84 -8.96 4.13
C SER A 166 15.48 -8.00 2.98
N ILE A 167 14.41 -7.22 3.15
CA ILE A 167 14.01 -6.18 2.18
C ILE A 167 15.06 -5.07 2.15
N ILE A 168 15.50 -4.60 3.32
CA ILE A 168 16.56 -3.59 3.45
C ILE A 168 17.87 -4.09 2.85
N ASP A 169 18.27 -5.34 3.13
CA ASP A 169 19.51 -5.94 2.61
C ASP A 169 19.51 -6.03 1.08
N PHE A 170 18.34 -6.24 0.48
CA PHE A 170 18.19 -6.24 -0.97
C PHE A 170 18.29 -4.82 -1.55
N PHE A 171 17.40 -3.91 -1.14
CA PHE A 171 17.30 -2.58 -1.73
C PHE A 171 18.46 -1.65 -1.33
N LYS A 172 19.07 -1.91 -0.18
CA LYS A 172 20.14 -1.11 0.43
C LYS A 172 19.83 0.39 0.50
N PRO A 173 18.61 0.79 0.91
CA PRO A 173 18.20 2.20 0.94
C PRO A 173 19.20 3.07 1.70
N TYR A 174 19.47 4.26 1.17
CA TYR A 174 20.49 5.14 1.72
C TYR A 174 19.98 5.83 2.99
N SER A 175 20.71 5.70 4.10
CA SER A 175 20.33 6.23 5.42
C SER A 175 20.08 7.74 5.45
N LYS A 176 20.64 8.50 4.51
CA LYS A 176 20.46 9.97 4.43
C LYS A 176 19.23 10.40 3.63
N THR A 177 18.69 9.52 2.79
CA THR A 177 17.51 9.82 1.95
C THR A 177 16.30 8.99 2.30
N THR A 178 16.45 7.97 3.14
CA THR A 178 15.37 7.14 3.69
C THR A 178 15.35 7.32 5.21
N ASP A 179 14.45 8.17 5.71
CA ASP A 179 14.33 8.51 7.13
C ASP A 179 13.26 7.67 7.84
N VAL A 180 13.43 6.35 7.83
CA VAL A 180 12.56 5.43 8.61
C VAL A 180 13.39 4.85 9.75
N LYS A 181 13.17 5.39 10.96
CA LYS A 181 13.83 4.96 12.20
C LYS A 181 12.94 4.04 13.03
N LYS A 182 11.62 4.22 12.92
CA LYS A 182 10.57 3.48 13.62
C LYS A 182 9.55 2.96 12.61
N LEU A 183 9.16 1.70 12.76
CA LEU A 183 8.12 1.04 11.99
C LEU A 183 7.01 0.59 12.95
N SER A 184 5.85 1.21 12.82
CA SER A 184 4.70 1.01 13.69
C SER A 184 3.66 0.14 12.99
N PHE A 185 3.48 -1.10 13.47
CA PHE A 185 2.40 -1.95 13.02
C PHE A 185 1.15 -1.70 13.86
N VAL A 186 0.08 -1.26 13.22
CA VAL A 186 -1.22 -1.12 13.85
C VAL A 186 -1.89 -2.50 13.91
N PRO A 187 -2.53 -2.86 15.04
CA PRO A 187 -3.37 -4.04 15.10
C PRO A 187 -4.40 -4.07 13.97
N THR A 188 -4.75 -5.27 13.52
CA THR A 188 -5.72 -5.42 12.44
C THR A 188 -7.05 -4.79 12.81
N ASP A 189 -7.48 -3.85 11.97
CA ASP A 189 -8.82 -3.33 12.03
C ASP A 189 -9.81 -4.43 11.59
N PRO A 190 -10.74 -4.87 12.45
CA PRO A 190 -11.71 -5.92 12.10
C PRO A 190 -12.62 -5.57 10.91
N LEU A 191 -12.70 -4.29 10.54
CA LEU A 191 -13.47 -3.78 9.41
C LEU A 191 -12.64 -3.66 8.14
N TYR A 192 -11.34 -3.97 8.16
CA TYR A 192 -10.51 -3.96 6.96
C TYR A 192 -10.55 -5.31 6.24
N LYS A 193 -10.60 -5.26 4.91
CA LYS A 193 -10.44 -6.46 4.08
C LYS A 193 -9.04 -7.04 4.31
N LYS A 194 -8.94 -8.37 4.43
CA LYS A 194 -7.67 -9.08 4.69
C LYS A 194 -6.54 -8.78 3.69
N ASN A 195 -6.90 -8.48 2.44
CA ASN A 195 -5.95 -8.19 1.36
C ASN A 195 -5.70 -6.68 1.15
N SER A 196 -6.24 -5.83 2.02
CA SER A 196 -5.99 -4.39 2.00
C SER A 196 -4.91 -4.02 3.00
N GLY A 197 -4.07 -3.06 2.62
CA GLY A 197 -3.06 -2.44 3.46
C GLY A 197 -3.02 -0.95 3.23
N ARG A 198 -2.40 -0.24 4.17
CA ARG A 198 -2.00 1.16 4.01
C ARG A 198 -0.66 1.37 4.66
N ASN A 199 0.16 2.19 4.02
CA ASN A 199 1.36 2.77 4.61
C ASN A 199 1.17 4.28 4.77
N PHE A 200 1.67 4.80 5.88
CA PHE A 200 1.74 6.23 6.13
C PHE A 200 3.17 6.59 6.49
N SER A 201 3.76 7.47 5.68
CA SER A 201 5.15 7.89 5.81
C SER A 201 5.29 9.42 5.93
N ALA A 202 4.20 10.11 6.29
CA ALA A 202 4.18 11.57 6.45
C ALA A 202 4.93 12.04 7.71
N PHE A 203 5.25 11.14 8.64
CA PHE A 203 5.87 11.46 9.93
C PHE A 203 7.40 11.29 9.86
N PRO A 204 8.20 12.28 10.28
CA PRO A 204 9.65 12.18 10.26
C PRO A 204 10.12 11.00 11.11
N GLY A 205 10.90 10.09 10.51
CA GLY A 205 11.45 8.94 11.23
C GLY A 205 10.46 7.81 11.49
N GLU A 206 9.16 7.93 11.20
CA GLU A 206 8.15 6.91 11.50
C GLU A 206 7.34 6.52 10.26
N GLN A 207 7.29 5.22 10.00
CA GLN A 207 6.37 4.62 9.04
C GLN A 207 5.30 3.83 9.80
N ILE A 208 4.02 4.07 9.49
CA ILE A 208 2.89 3.36 10.10
C ILE A 208 2.27 2.44 9.06
N ILE A 209 2.07 1.18 9.41
CA ILE A 209 1.45 0.17 8.55
C ILE A 209 0.16 -0.33 9.20
N ILE A 210 -0.95 -0.19 8.49
CA ILE A 210 -2.24 -0.79 8.82
C ILE A 210 -2.48 -1.93 7.84
N SER A 211 -2.54 -3.17 8.34
CA SER A 211 -2.74 -4.37 7.51
C SER A 211 -3.21 -5.55 8.35
N HIS A 212 -3.69 -6.61 7.71
CA HIS A 212 -4.09 -7.84 8.40
C HIS A 212 -2.87 -8.61 8.96
N VAL A 213 -2.95 -9.13 10.20
CA VAL A 213 -1.84 -9.84 10.88
C VAL A 213 -1.37 -11.09 10.13
N ASP A 214 -2.32 -11.85 9.59
CA ASP A 214 -2.05 -13.03 8.76
C ASP A 214 -1.46 -12.73 7.37
N ASN A 215 -1.53 -11.48 6.90
CA ASN A 215 -1.12 -11.14 5.53
C ASN A 215 0.28 -10.53 5.54
N VAL A 216 1.27 -11.38 5.78
CA VAL A 216 2.69 -11.00 5.85
C VAL A 216 3.21 -10.39 4.55
N ASP A 217 2.73 -10.86 3.40
CA ASP A 217 3.14 -10.33 2.10
C ASP A 217 2.63 -8.90 1.90
N ASN A 218 1.41 -8.61 2.36
CA ASN A 218 0.88 -7.25 2.33
C ASN A 218 1.63 -6.32 3.30
N GLN A 219 2.07 -6.81 4.47
CA GLN A 219 2.94 -6.02 5.36
C GLN A 219 4.27 -5.65 4.69
N ASP A 220 4.87 -6.60 3.97
CA ASP A 220 6.12 -6.37 3.22
C ASP A 220 5.90 -5.42 2.03
N HIS A 221 4.73 -5.49 1.39
CA HIS A 221 4.27 -4.55 0.37
C HIS A 221 4.18 -3.13 0.93
N GLU A 222 3.44 -2.93 2.02
CA GLU A 222 3.28 -1.62 2.64
C GLU A 222 4.61 -1.03 3.14
N PHE A 223 5.49 -1.87 3.70
CA PHE A 223 6.83 -1.43 4.08
C PHE A 223 7.62 -0.92 2.87
N SER A 224 7.55 -1.64 1.75
CA SER A 224 8.32 -1.33 0.55
C SER A 224 7.96 0.03 -0.07
N HIS A 225 6.75 0.55 0.14
CA HIS A 225 6.41 1.92 -0.28
C HIS A 225 7.32 2.98 0.33
N GLY A 226 7.77 2.81 1.58
CA GLY A 226 8.70 3.71 2.25
C GLY A 226 10.08 3.78 1.59
N ILE A 227 10.44 2.75 0.81
CA ILE A 227 11.70 2.69 0.05
C ILE A 227 11.46 3.10 -1.40
N ILE A 228 10.41 2.59 -2.04
CA ILE A 228 10.19 2.71 -3.48
C ILE A 228 9.61 4.08 -3.85
N ASN A 229 8.63 4.62 -3.10
CA ASN A 229 7.97 5.87 -3.48
C ASN A 229 8.98 7.04 -3.63
N PRO A 230 9.97 7.24 -2.73
CA PRO A 230 10.99 8.27 -2.92
C PRO A 230 11.89 8.05 -4.14
N ILE A 231 12.19 6.80 -4.49
CA ILE A 231 12.98 6.46 -5.68
C ILE A 231 12.18 6.81 -6.94
N VAL A 232 10.90 6.43 -6.98
CA VAL A 232 10.01 6.74 -8.11
C VAL A 232 9.74 8.24 -8.22
N GLU A 233 9.67 8.99 -7.13
CA GLU A 233 9.55 10.46 -7.15
C GLU A 233 10.76 11.09 -7.86
N LYS A 234 11.98 10.67 -7.51
CA LYS A 234 13.23 11.13 -8.17
C LYS A 234 13.29 10.70 -9.64
N LEU A 235 12.93 9.45 -9.93
CA LEU A 235 12.88 8.93 -11.29
C LEU A 235 11.87 9.72 -12.14
N SER A 236 10.70 10.03 -11.60
CA SER A 236 9.64 10.77 -12.31
C SER A 236 10.06 12.19 -12.71
N GLN A 237 11.02 12.78 -12.00
CA GLN A 237 11.64 14.07 -12.35
C GLN A 237 12.65 13.93 -13.50
N GLN A 238 13.24 12.75 -13.70
CA GLN A 238 14.21 12.46 -14.77
C GLN A 238 13.54 11.97 -16.07
N LEU A 239 12.36 11.36 -15.96
CA LEU A 239 11.62 10.83 -17.11
C LEU A 239 11.01 11.92 -18.00
N THR A 240 11.07 11.71 -19.31
CA THR A 240 10.36 12.52 -20.30
C THR A 240 8.85 12.23 -20.27
N ASP A 241 8.04 13.16 -20.78
CA ASP A 241 6.58 12.93 -20.88
C ASP A 241 6.25 11.71 -21.76
N GLU A 242 6.98 11.50 -22.85
CA GLU A 242 6.86 10.30 -23.67
C GLU A 242 7.18 9.01 -22.90
N GLN A 243 8.18 9.02 -22.01
CA GLN A 243 8.50 7.89 -21.15
C GLN A 243 7.41 7.66 -20.10
N LYS A 244 6.87 8.73 -19.51
CA LYS A 244 5.74 8.66 -18.56
C LYS A 244 4.49 8.07 -19.21
N GLU A 245 4.17 8.50 -20.42
CA GLU A 245 3.07 7.91 -21.20
C GLU A 245 3.35 6.44 -21.54
N LYS A 246 4.60 6.10 -21.91
CA LYS A 246 4.98 4.73 -22.22
C LYS A 246 4.76 3.80 -21.02
N ILE A 247 5.08 4.24 -19.79
CA ILE A 247 4.81 3.49 -18.57
C ILE A 247 3.32 3.14 -18.46
N SER A 248 2.44 4.13 -18.62
CA SER A 248 0.99 3.93 -18.57
C SER A 248 0.53 2.91 -19.63
N ARG A 249 1.08 2.97 -20.85
CA ARG A 249 0.76 1.99 -21.92
C ARG A 249 1.27 0.57 -21.65
N LEU A 250 2.34 0.41 -20.89
CA LEU A 250 2.95 -0.89 -20.57
C LEU A 250 2.32 -1.57 -19.34
N ALA A 251 1.68 -0.80 -18.46
CA ALA A 251 0.95 -1.37 -17.33
C ALA A 251 -0.30 -2.12 -17.81
N ASN A 252 -0.64 -3.24 -17.15
CA ASN A 252 -1.83 -3.99 -17.48
C ASN A 252 -3.12 -3.28 -17.02
N GLU A 253 -4.25 -3.59 -17.63
CA GLU A 253 -5.53 -2.93 -17.31
C GLU A 253 -6.02 -3.26 -15.90
N LYS A 254 -5.61 -4.39 -15.35
CA LYS A 254 -5.93 -4.80 -13.97
C LYS A 254 -5.32 -3.85 -12.95
N LEU A 255 -4.05 -3.46 -13.12
CA LEU A 255 -3.39 -2.49 -12.25
C LEU A 255 -4.00 -1.09 -12.42
N LYS A 256 -4.31 -0.69 -13.65
CA LYS A 256 -4.95 0.62 -13.91
C LYS A 256 -6.34 0.75 -13.30
N GLN A 257 -7.10 -0.34 -13.21
CA GLN A 257 -8.39 -0.34 -12.53
C GLN A 257 -8.25 0.01 -11.04
N ASP A 258 -7.17 -0.45 -10.40
CA ASP A 258 -6.95 -0.26 -8.97
C ASP A 258 -6.25 1.09 -8.66
N TYR A 259 -5.39 1.58 -9.56
CA TYR A 259 -4.49 2.73 -9.29
C TYR A 259 -4.60 3.89 -10.30
N GLY A 260 -5.46 3.77 -11.32
CA GLY A 260 -5.60 4.74 -12.41
C GLY A 260 -4.46 4.70 -13.43
N ASP A 261 -4.50 5.63 -14.40
CA ASP A 261 -3.53 5.69 -15.50
C ASP A 261 -2.22 6.45 -15.17
N GLY A 262 -2.10 6.95 -13.93
CA GLY A 262 -0.99 7.78 -13.50
C GLY A 262 0.34 7.02 -13.42
N HIS A 263 1.34 7.46 -14.20
CA HIS A 263 2.66 6.80 -14.26
C HIS A 263 3.33 6.58 -12.90
N PHE A 264 3.18 7.53 -11.96
CA PHE A 264 3.78 7.45 -10.64
C PHE A 264 3.26 6.25 -9.85
N SER A 265 1.93 6.16 -9.67
CA SER A 265 1.29 5.06 -8.94
C SER A 265 1.59 3.71 -9.59
N LEU A 266 1.47 3.64 -10.93
CA LEU A 266 1.75 2.41 -11.68
C LEU A 266 3.19 1.93 -11.50
N LEU A 267 4.18 2.85 -11.50
CA LEU A 267 5.58 2.49 -11.24
C LEU A 267 5.80 2.02 -9.79
N CYS A 268 5.30 2.78 -8.80
CA CYS A 268 5.45 2.41 -7.40
C CYS A 268 4.92 0.99 -7.15
N GLU A 269 3.70 0.72 -7.62
CA GLU A 269 3.05 -0.56 -7.48
C GLU A 269 3.79 -1.68 -8.19
N GLU A 270 4.20 -1.50 -9.45
CA GLU A 270 4.89 -2.58 -10.15
C GLU A 270 6.30 -2.83 -9.61
N PHE A 271 7.03 -1.82 -9.15
CA PHE A 271 8.29 -2.07 -8.45
C PHE A 271 8.07 -2.95 -7.22
N ILE A 272 7.08 -2.63 -6.39
CA ILE A 272 6.81 -3.36 -5.16
C ILE A 272 6.26 -4.77 -5.45
N ARG A 273 5.24 -4.87 -6.30
CA ARG A 273 4.59 -6.14 -6.65
C ARG A 273 5.53 -7.08 -7.38
N THR A 274 6.35 -6.57 -8.32
CA THR A 274 7.34 -7.41 -9.00
C THR A 274 8.38 -7.94 -8.02
N TYR A 275 8.80 -7.15 -7.02
CA TYR A 275 9.69 -7.64 -5.99
C TYR A 275 9.02 -8.67 -5.08
N ASN A 276 7.88 -8.34 -4.47
CA ASN A 276 7.23 -9.16 -3.44
C ASN A 276 6.56 -10.41 -4.00
N ASP A 277 5.83 -10.29 -5.11
CA ASP A 277 4.99 -11.37 -5.63
C ASP A 277 5.78 -12.33 -6.51
N VAL A 278 6.89 -11.87 -7.10
CA VAL A 278 7.66 -12.63 -8.11
C VAL A 278 9.10 -12.84 -7.67
N PHE A 279 9.88 -11.76 -7.60
CA PHE A 279 11.34 -11.86 -7.46
C PHE A 279 11.77 -12.49 -6.12
N LYS A 280 11.22 -12.02 -5.01
CA LYS A 280 11.48 -12.51 -3.64
C LYS A 280 11.12 -13.99 -3.48
N ARG A 281 10.12 -14.47 -4.23
CA ARG A 281 9.68 -15.88 -4.22
C ARG A 281 10.51 -16.77 -5.15
N GLY A 282 11.45 -16.21 -5.91
CA GLY A 282 12.23 -16.93 -6.90
C GLY A 282 11.41 -17.33 -8.13
N GLU A 283 10.29 -16.67 -8.36
CA GLU A 283 9.39 -16.90 -9.49
C GLU A 283 9.78 -16.02 -10.69
N LYS A 284 9.06 -16.20 -11.80
CA LYS A 284 9.17 -15.36 -13.00
C LYS A 284 7.82 -14.70 -13.29
N PRO A 285 7.79 -13.56 -14.02
CA PRO A 285 6.55 -13.01 -14.52
C PRO A 285 5.73 -14.07 -15.27
N GLN A 286 4.43 -14.09 -15.02
CA GLN A 286 3.52 -15.10 -15.55
C GLN A 286 3.46 -15.04 -17.08
N THR A 287 3.69 -16.16 -17.76
CA THR A 287 3.43 -16.27 -19.20
C THR A 287 1.98 -16.67 -19.48
N TYR A 288 1.59 -16.60 -20.75
CA TYR A 288 0.28 -17.09 -21.16
C TYR A 288 0.11 -18.59 -20.88
N GLU A 289 1.16 -19.39 -21.10
CA GLU A 289 1.15 -20.83 -20.84
C GLU A 289 0.93 -21.12 -19.34
N ASP A 290 1.61 -20.38 -18.46
CA ASP A 290 1.41 -20.47 -17.01
C ASP A 290 -0.03 -20.12 -16.61
N PHE A 291 -0.57 -19.06 -17.22
CA PHE A 291 -1.97 -18.64 -17.01
C PHE A 291 -2.96 -19.72 -17.46
N VAL A 292 -2.79 -20.27 -18.67
CA VAL A 292 -3.62 -21.35 -19.20
C VAL A 292 -3.54 -22.59 -18.32
N GLN A 293 -2.35 -22.95 -17.85
CA GLN A 293 -2.17 -24.09 -16.94
C GLN A 293 -2.94 -23.87 -15.63
N LYS A 294 -2.89 -22.66 -15.07
CA LYS A 294 -3.61 -22.30 -13.84
C LYS A 294 -5.13 -22.45 -14.01
N ILE A 295 -5.71 -21.88 -15.07
CA ILE A 295 -7.16 -21.99 -15.31
C ILE A 295 -7.58 -23.41 -15.73
N SER A 296 -6.70 -24.17 -16.37
CA SER A 296 -6.98 -25.56 -16.77
C SER A 296 -7.14 -26.49 -15.56
N GLY A 297 -6.43 -26.20 -14.48
CA GLY A 297 -6.55 -26.91 -13.19
C GLY A 297 -7.73 -26.45 -12.32
N THR A 298 -8.49 -25.43 -12.74
CA THR A 298 -9.60 -24.87 -11.97
C THR A 298 -10.90 -25.62 -12.30
N THR A 299 -11.64 -26.03 -11.27
CA THR A 299 -12.98 -26.64 -11.38
C THR A 299 -14.07 -25.57 -11.46
N GLU A 300 -15.26 -25.93 -11.93
CA GLU A 300 -16.40 -25.00 -11.96
C GLU A 300 -16.74 -24.49 -10.55
N ASP A 301 -16.77 -25.36 -9.54
CA ASP A 301 -17.04 -24.96 -8.15
C ASP A 301 -16.02 -23.94 -7.61
N GLN A 302 -14.74 -24.15 -7.90
CA GLN A 302 -13.68 -23.19 -7.54
C GLN A 302 -13.84 -21.87 -8.29
N PHE A 303 -14.18 -21.94 -9.58
CA PHE A 303 -14.41 -20.75 -10.38
C PHE A 303 -15.57 -19.91 -9.84
N GLN A 304 -16.71 -20.54 -9.54
CA GLN A 304 -17.85 -19.85 -8.93
C GLN A 304 -17.49 -19.27 -7.56
N LYS A 305 -16.67 -19.97 -6.77
CA LYS A 305 -16.15 -19.42 -5.51
C LYS A 305 -15.31 -18.16 -5.73
N PHE A 306 -14.41 -18.13 -6.72
CA PHE A 306 -13.63 -16.94 -7.05
C PHE A 306 -14.51 -15.75 -7.47
N LEU A 307 -15.61 -16.01 -8.19
CA LEU A 307 -16.56 -14.97 -8.58
C LEU A 307 -17.32 -14.37 -7.40
N LEU A 308 -17.61 -15.18 -6.38
CA LEU A 308 -18.25 -14.72 -5.14
C LEU A 308 -17.28 -13.90 -4.27
N GLU A 309 -16.01 -14.30 -4.23
CA GLU A 309 -14.99 -13.67 -3.38
C GLU A 309 -14.41 -12.37 -3.98
N SER A 310 -14.57 -12.13 -5.29
CA SER A 310 -13.93 -10.99 -5.98
C SER A 310 -14.88 -10.28 -6.95
N ILE A 311 -15.43 -9.15 -6.49
CA ILE A 311 -16.27 -8.25 -7.29
C ILE A 311 -15.51 -7.75 -8.53
N SER A 312 -14.23 -7.40 -8.39
CA SER A 312 -13.43 -6.89 -9.51
C SER A 312 -13.14 -7.98 -10.56
N LEU A 313 -12.85 -9.22 -10.13
CA LEU A 313 -12.70 -10.34 -11.06
C LEU A 313 -14.00 -10.62 -11.81
N LYS A 314 -15.13 -10.65 -11.09
CA LYS A 314 -16.45 -10.86 -11.68
C LYS A 314 -16.76 -9.80 -12.75
N ALA A 315 -16.58 -8.52 -12.43
CA ALA A 315 -16.80 -7.43 -13.37
C ALA A 315 -15.90 -7.56 -14.63
N ARG A 316 -14.63 -7.97 -14.47
CA ARG A 316 -13.73 -8.22 -15.62
C ARG A 316 -14.21 -9.37 -16.50
N LEU A 317 -14.68 -10.47 -15.92
CA LEU A 317 -15.15 -11.65 -16.66
C LEU A 317 -16.48 -11.36 -17.37
N GLU A 318 -17.36 -10.58 -16.76
CA GLU A 318 -18.62 -10.10 -17.36
C GLU A 318 -18.39 -9.26 -18.63
N GLN A 319 -17.32 -8.44 -18.70
CA GLN A 319 -16.96 -7.68 -19.92
C GLN A 319 -16.73 -8.57 -21.13
N PHE A 320 -16.30 -9.81 -20.91
CA PHE A 320 -16.06 -10.80 -21.96
C PHE A 320 -17.23 -11.78 -22.09
N GLY A 321 -18.29 -11.66 -21.29
CA GLY A 321 -19.37 -12.64 -21.21
C GLY A 321 -18.85 -14.03 -20.82
N ILE A 322 -17.97 -14.10 -19.80
CA ILE A 322 -17.44 -15.33 -19.22
C ILE A 322 -18.25 -15.67 -17.96
N ASN A 323 -19.03 -16.74 -17.99
CA ASN A 323 -19.86 -17.16 -16.84
C ASN A 323 -19.48 -18.55 -16.29
N THR A 324 -18.75 -19.33 -17.07
CA THR A 324 -18.28 -20.68 -16.70
C THR A 324 -16.77 -20.80 -16.85
N ILE A 325 -16.15 -21.81 -16.24
CA ILE A 325 -14.72 -22.05 -16.41
C ILE A 325 -14.35 -22.39 -17.85
N ASP A 326 -15.26 -23.04 -18.60
CA ASP A 326 -15.03 -23.37 -20.00
C ASP A 326 -15.10 -22.13 -20.90
N ASP A 327 -15.99 -21.18 -20.62
CA ASP A 327 -15.94 -19.85 -21.26
C ASP A 327 -14.60 -19.17 -20.99
N PHE A 328 -14.10 -19.26 -19.76
CA PHE A 328 -12.85 -18.62 -19.38
C PHE A 328 -11.66 -19.23 -20.12
N LYS A 329 -11.61 -20.56 -20.23
CA LYS A 329 -10.61 -21.26 -21.05
C LYS A 329 -10.69 -20.86 -22.52
N ASN A 330 -11.89 -20.78 -23.08
CA ASN A 330 -12.11 -20.42 -24.48
C ASN A 330 -11.70 -18.97 -24.80
N LYS A 331 -11.89 -18.05 -23.85
CA LYS A 331 -11.56 -16.61 -23.99
C LYS A 331 -10.26 -16.22 -23.27
N SER A 332 -9.47 -17.22 -22.87
CA SER A 332 -8.30 -17.04 -22.02
C SER A 332 -7.25 -16.13 -22.66
N GLN A 333 -6.98 -16.26 -23.96
CA GLN A 333 -6.04 -15.39 -24.68
C GLN A 333 -6.46 -13.92 -24.62
N GLU A 334 -7.73 -13.64 -24.92
CA GLU A 334 -8.26 -12.27 -24.98
C GLU A 334 -8.28 -11.63 -23.59
N TYR A 335 -8.64 -12.41 -22.56
CA TYR A 335 -8.55 -11.98 -21.18
C TYR A 335 -7.11 -11.72 -20.75
N PHE A 336 -6.19 -12.64 -21.07
CA PHE A 336 -4.79 -12.54 -20.70
C PHE A 336 -4.15 -11.29 -21.30
N GLU A 337 -4.31 -11.07 -22.60
CA GLU A 337 -3.76 -9.90 -23.29
C GLU A 337 -4.27 -8.57 -22.71
N LYS A 338 -5.53 -8.52 -22.23
CA LYS A 338 -6.11 -7.31 -21.64
C LYS A 338 -5.70 -7.11 -20.19
N PHE A 339 -5.77 -8.15 -19.36
CA PHE A 339 -5.75 -8.01 -17.90
C PHE A 339 -4.55 -8.62 -17.18
N GLU A 340 -3.88 -9.61 -17.75
CA GLU A 340 -2.78 -10.31 -17.07
C GLU A 340 -1.41 -9.98 -17.67
N LYS A 341 -1.32 -9.84 -19.00
CA LYS A 341 -0.09 -9.45 -19.70
C LYS A 341 0.41 -8.10 -19.20
N ASN A 342 1.62 -8.08 -18.66
CA ASN A 342 2.16 -6.90 -18.00
C ASN A 342 3.61 -6.62 -18.45
N PRO A 343 3.80 -5.99 -19.62
CA PRO A 343 5.12 -5.65 -20.12
C PRO A 343 5.92 -4.74 -19.17
N LEU A 344 5.25 -3.92 -18.34
CA LEU A 344 5.93 -3.11 -17.33
C LEU A 344 6.59 -3.98 -16.26
N ARG A 345 5.89 -5.01 -15.77
CA ARG A 345 6.43 -6.00 -14.83
C ARG A 345 7.62 -6.75 -15.40
N ASP A 346 7.56 -7.15 -16.67
CA ASP A 346 8.66 -7.86 -17.32
C ASP A 346 9.94 -7.02 -17.31
N LEU A 347 9.83 -5.74 -17.68
CA LEU A 347 10.97 -4.81 -17.65
C LEU A 347 11.51 -4.59 -16.23
N ILE A 348 10.64 -4.39 -15.25
CA ILE A 348 11.06 -4.21 -13.85
C ILE A 348 11.72 -5.47 -13.30
N PHE A 349 11.24 -6.66 -13.70
CA PHE A 349 11.86 -7.91 -13.32
C PHE A 349 13.29 -8.03 -13.90
N GLU A 350 13.51 -7.61 -15.14
CA GLU A 350 14.85 -7.52 -15.74
C GLU A 350 15.76 -6.56 -14.94
N PHE A 351 15.26 -5.40 -14.50
CA PHE A 351 16.01 -4.50 -13.62
C PHE A 351 16.42 -5.19 -12.33
N TYR A 352 15.54 -5.97 -11.70
CA TYR A 352 15.88 -6.71 -10.49
C TYR A 352 16.89 -7.82 -10.74
N GLN A 353 16.80 -8.53 -11.86
CA GLN A 353 17.79 -9.53 -12.24
C GLN A 353 19.16 -8.89 -12.48
N GLU A 354 19.22 -7.79 -13.22
CA GLU A 354 20.46 -7.07 -13.48
C GLU A 354 21.06 -6.55 -12.17
N TYR A 355 20.26 -5.90 -11.33
CA TYR A 355 20.66 -5.44 -10.01
C TYR A 355 21.22 -6.60 -9.18
N SER A 356 20.50 -7.72 -9.04
CA SER A 356 20.92 -8.84 -8.20
C SER A 356 22.18 -9.57 -8.72
N ASN A 357 22.43 -9.57 -10.03
CA ASN A 357 23.54 -10.27 -10.65
C ASN A 357 24.82 -9.43 -10.80
N ARG A 358 24.84 -8.18 -10.35
CA ARG A 358 26.02 -7.31 -10.43
C ARG A 358 27.19 -7.85 -9.60
N THR A 359 28.41 -7.67 -10.12
CA THR A 359 29.66 -8.16 -9.49
C THR A 359 30.00 -7.44 -8.19
N HIS A 360 29.66 -6.16 -8.07
CA HIS A 360 29.96 -5.33 -6.89
C HIS A 360 28.67 -4.90 -6.19
N LYS A 361 28.04 -5.83 -5.46
CA LYS A 361 26.77 -5.56 -4.75
C LYS A 361 26.86 -4.45 -3.70
N GLU A 362 28.06 -4.17 -3.19
CA GLU A 362 28.30 -3.10 -2.20
C GLU A 362 28.61 -1.74 -2.84
N ALA A 363 28.82 -1.66 -4.16
CA ALA A 363 29.24 -0.42 -4.80
C ALA A 363 28.12 0.61 -4.96
N GLU A 364 26.87 0.15 -5.09
CA GLU A 364 25.70 1.01 -5.24
C GLU A 364 24.45 0.39 -4.60
N ASN A 365 23.53 1.23 -4.14
CA ASN A 365 22.19 0.83 -3.73
C ASN A 365 21.21 0.78 -4.90
N PHE A 366 19.99 0.32 -4.63
CA PHE A 366 18.95 0.21 -5.65
C PHE A 366 18.56 1.56 -6.26
N GLU A 367 18.45 2.62 -5.44
CA GLU A 367 18.15 3.97 -5.94
C GLU A 367 19.20 4.42 -6.97
N GLN A 368 20.49 4.32 -6.63
CA GLN A 368 21.60 4.69 -7.49
C GLN A 368 21.59 3.89 -8.80
N PHE A 369 21.39 2.58 -8.69
CA PHE A 369 21.30 1.69 -9.84
C PHE A 369 20.17 2.08 -10.80
N VAL A 370 18.97 2.34 -10.26
CA VAL A 370 17.80 2.73 -11.07
C VAL A 370 18.02 4.11 -11.71
N LEU A 371 18.42 5.12 -10.94
CA LEU A 371 18.58 6.48 -11.45
C LEU A 371 19.73 6.60 -12.47
N ALA A 372 20.79 5.80 -12.36
CA ALA A 372 21.90 5.79 -13.32
C ALA A 372 21.46 5.38 -14.74
N LYS A 373 20.34 4.68 -14.87
CA LYS A 373 19.77 4.23 -16.15
C LYS A 373 18.96 5.32 -16.86
N PHE A 374 18.64 6.41 -16.16
CA PHE A 374 17.84 7.53 -16.64
C PHE A 374 18.52 8.86 -16.31
N PRO A 375 19.73 9.14 -16.86
CA PRO A 375 20.49 10.32 -16.49
C PRO A 375 19.67 11.62 -16.68
N PRO A 376 19.81 12.61 -15.78
CA PRO A 376 19.10 13.87 -15.88
C PRO A 376 19.34 14.54 -17.23
N ARG A 377 18.31 15.21 -17.76
CA ARG A 377 18.46 16.06 -18.95
C ARG A 377 19.53 17.13 -18.65
N ILE A 378 20.59 17.17 -19.47
CA ILE A 378 21.59 18.25 -19.49
C ILE A 378 20.98 19.48 -20.15
#